data_AF-A0A9D6Q6S0-F1
#
_entry.id   AF-A0A9D6Q6S0-F1
#
_cell.length_a   1.000
_cell.length_b   1.000
_cell.length_c   1.000
_cell.angle_alpha   90.00
_cell.angle_beta   90.00
_cell.angle_gamma   90.00
#
_symmetry.space_group_name_H-M   'P 1'
#
loop_
_entity.id
_entity.type
_entity.pdbx_description
1 polymer ?
#
loop_
_entity_poly.entity_id
_entity_poly.type
_entity_poly.pdbx_seq_one_letter_code
_entity_poly.pdbx_strand_id
1 'polypeptide(L)' 'MRYALLLLVLAPLLGGCTATWTKRGATQADFERDHAACEQAASVVPKLVLQSRYEECMQSRGYRMK' A
#
# COMPACT_ATOMS: atom_id res chain seq x y z
N MET A 1 -17.91 8.11 -32.47
CA MET A 1 -17.75 8.74 -31.13
C MET A 1 -18.17 7.85 -29.95
N ARG A 2 -18.38 6.53 -30.11
CA ARG A 2 -18.74 5.63 -28.97
C ARG A 2 -17.52 4.99 -28.27
N TYR A 3 -16.38 4.89 -28.95
CA TYR A 3 -15.18 4.23 -28.42
C TYR A 3 -14.28 5.12 -27.53
N ALA A 4 -14.44 6.45 -27.61
CA ALA A 4 -13.65 7.39 -26.80
C ALA A 4 -14.03 7.33 -25.32
N LEU A 5 -15.30 7.03 -25.01
CA LEU A 5 -15.80 6.89 -23.64
C LEU A 5 -15.30 5.62 -22.94
N LEU A 6 -15.04 4.55 -23.69
CA LEU A 6 -14.54 3.28 -23.12
C LEU A 6 -13.10 3.38 -22.61
N LEU A 7 -12.26 4.21 -23.24
CA LEU A 7 -10.87 4.41 -22.83
C LEU A 7 -10.73 5.23 -21.53
N LEU A 8 -11.69 6.11 -21.23
CA LEU A 8 -11.69 6.95 -20.03
C LEU A 8 -12.02 6.16 -18.74
N VAL A 9 -12.72 5.04 -18.85
CA VAL A 9 -13.12 4.21 -17.70
C VAL A 9 -11.99 3.27 -17.24
N LEU A 10 -11.01 2.97 -18.09
CA LEU A 10 -9.85 2.14 -17.73
C LEU A 10 -8.69 2.92 -17.07
N ALA A 11 -8.74 4.25 -17.08
CA ALA A 11 -7.65 5.10 -16.60
C ALA A 11 -7.39 5.11 -15.07
N PRO A 12 -8.31 4.79 -14.14
CA PRO A 12 -8.01 4.93 -12.72
C PRO A 12 -7.12 3.81 -12.15
N LEU A 13 -6.80 2.77 -12.92
CA LEU A 13 -5.88 1.70 -12.51
C LEU A 13 -4.41 2.17 -12.39
N LEU A 14 -4.09 3.40 -12.81
CA LEU A 14 -2.77 4.01 -12.70
C LEU A 14 -2.70 5.10 -11.62
N GLY A 15 -3.77 5.31 -10.87
CA GLY A 15 -3.86 6.32 -9.82
C GLY A 15 -3.14 5.92 -8.53
N GLY A 16 -1.81 6.04 -8.51
CA GLY A 16 -1.04 6.11 -7.26
C GLY A 16 0.36 5.52 -7.35
N CYS A 17 1.35 6.34 -7.70
CA CYS A 17 2.77 6.08 -7.38
C CYS A 17 3.03 6.20 -5.86
N THR A 18 2.28 5.46 -5.06
CA THR A 18 2.57 5.21 -3.66
C THR A 18 3.26 3.86 -3.61
N ALA A 19 4.33 3.70 -2.82
CA ALA A 19 5.03 2.43 -2.68
C ALA A 19 4.01 1.29 -2.53
N THR A 20 3.85 0.48 -3.57
CA THR A 20 2.69 -0.40 -3.68
C THR A 20 3.04 -1.69 -2.98
N TRP A 21 2.64 -1.79 -1.72
CA TRP A 21 2.75 -3.02 -0.96
C TRP A 21 1.85 -4.09 -1.56
N THR A 22 2.42 -5.26 -1.82
CA THR A 22 1.68 -6.39 -2.39
C THR A 22 1.87 -7.64 -1.54
N LYS A 23 0.78 -8.38 -1.34
CA LYS A 23 0.74 -9.66 -0.62
C LYS A 23 -0.27 -10.56 -1.33
N ARG A 24 0.16 -11.76 -1.73
CA ARG A 24 -0.68 -12.69 -2.50
C ARG A 24 -1.89 -13.12 -1.66
N GLY A 25 -3.10 -12.93 -2.19
CA GLY A 25 -4.34 -13.31 -1.52
C GLY A 25 -4.81 -12.34 -0.43
N ALA A 26 -4.11 -11.22 -0.20
CA ALA A 26 -4.58 -10.19 0.72
C ALA A 26 -5.69 -9.36 0.08
N THR A 27 -6.75 -9.10 0.84
CA THR A 27 -7.79 -8.15 0.45
C THR A 27 -7.37 -6.72 0.81
N GLN A 28 -8.11 -5.73 0.30
CA GLN A 28 -7.93 -4.33 0.69
C GLN A 28 -8.12 -4.14 2.21
N ALA A 29 -9.10 -4.83 2.81
CA ALA A 29 -9.36 -4.77 4.25
C ALA A 29 -8.21 -5.39 5.07
N ASP A 30 -7.52 -6.40 4.55
CA ASP A 30 -6.32 -6.95 5.18
C ASP A 30 -5.17 -5.97 5.13
N PHE A 31 -4.98 -5.33 3.97
CA PHE A 31 -3.99 -4.26 3.81
C PHE A 31 -4.24 -3.11 4.78
N GLU A 32 -5.47 -2.60 4.89
CA GLU A 32 -5.78 -1.48 5.79
C GLU A 32 -5.54 -1.82 7.27
N ARG A 33 -5.90 -3.05 7.71
CA ARG A 33 -5.59 -3.52 9.06
C ARG A 33 -4.10 -3.60 9.32
N ASP A 34 -3.37 -4.25 8.42
CA ASP A 34 -1.93 -4.47 8.56
C ASP A 34 -1.18 -3.13 8.50
N HIS A 35 -1.62 -2.24 7.60
CA HIS A 35 -1.12 -0.88 7.44
C HIS A 35 -1.29 -0.05 8.71
N ALA A 36 -2.51 0.02 9.26
CA ALA A 36 -2.79 0.79 10.47
C ALA A 36 -1.99 0.29 11.68
N ALA A 37 -1.84 -1.03 11.81
CA ALA A 37 -1.04 -1.63 12.87
C ALA A 37 0.46 -1.28 12.74
N CYS A 38 0.99 -1.28 11.52
CA CYS A 38 2.39 -0.93 11.27
C CYS A 38 2.66 0.57 11.41
N GLU A 39 1.75 1.44 10.98
CA GLU A 39 1.80 2.89 11.24
C GLU A 39 1.86 3.18 12.74
N GLN A 40 0.98 2.54 13.53
CA GLN A 40 0.96 2.74 14.97
C GLN A 40 2.27 2.27 15.63
N ALA A 41 2.81 1.12 15.20
CA ALA A 41 4.09 0.62 15.68
C ALA A 41 5.28 1.50 15.27
N ALA A 42 5.20 2.18 14.13
CA ALA A 42 6.23 3.12 13.69
C ALA A 42 6.08 4.51 14.37
N SER A 43 4.88 4.89 14.79
CA SER A 43 4.62 6.19 15.43
C SER A 43 5.32 6.37 16.78
N VAL A 44 5.68 5.27 17.45
CA VAL A 44 6.37 5.28 18.75
C VAL A 44 7.90 5.40 18.63
N VAL A 45 8.45 5.35 17.41
CA VAL A 45 9.89 5.45 17.17
C VAL A 45 10.28 6.85 16.66
N PRO A 46 11.56 7.27 16.79
CA PRO A 46 12.03 8.53 16.23
C PRO A 46 11.75 8.62 14.73
N LYS A 47 11.36 9.81 14.23
CA LYS A 47 11.07 10.04 12.80
C LYS A 47 12.18 9.58 11.85
N LEU A 48 13.44 9.66 12.29
CA LEU A 48 14.63 9.22 11.56
C LEU A 48 14.59 7.72 11.17
N VAL A 49 13.89 6.88 11.95
CA VAL A 49 13.80 5.43 11.72
C VAL A 49 12.36 4.96 11.51
N LEU A 50 11.39 5.88 11.48
CA LEU A 50 9.97 5.58 11.31
C LEU A 50 9.71 4.79 10.02
N GLN A 51 10.27 5.26 8.90
CA GLN A 51 10.10 4.60 7.60
C GLN A 51 10.65 3.17 7.62
N SER A 52 11.86 2.97 8.15
CA SER A 52 12.48 1.64 8.23
C SER A 52 11.66 0.70 9.12
N ARG A 53 11.14 1.17 10.25
CA ARG A 53 10.30 0.37 11.15
C ARG A 53 8.96 0.01 10.54
N TYR A 54 8.36 0.94 9.83
CA TYR A 54 7.15 0.70 9.07
C TYR A 54 7.38 -0.38 8.00
N GLU A 55 8.45 -0.27 7.21
CA GLU A 55 8.80 -1.23 6.16
C GLU A 55 9.09 -2.62 6.72
N GLU A 56 9.88 -2.72 7.79
CA GLU A 56 10.15 -3.98 8.49
C GLU A 56 8.86 -4.64 8.97
N CYS A 57 7.94 -3.87 9.54
CA CYS A 57 6.64 -4.37 9.96
C CYS A 57 5.83 -4.91 8.78
N MET A 58 5.71 -4.14 7.69
CA MET A 58 4.98 -4.56 6.50
C MET A 58 5.58 -5.83 5.88
N GLN A 59 6.91 -5.92 5.81
CA GLN A 59 7.63 -7.11 5.33
C GLN A 59 7.39 -8.33 6.23
N SER A 60 7.39 -8.16 7.56
CA SER A 60 7.09 -9.25 8.50
C SER A 60 5.67 -9.79 8.34
N ARG A 61 4.72 -8.96 7.89
CA ARG A 61 3.35 -9.36 7.57
C ARG A 61 3.22 -10.00 6.19
N GLY A 62 4.33 -10.15 5.46
CA GLY A 62 4.40 -10.79 4.16
C GLY A 62 4.13 -9.85 2.99
N TYR A 63 4.11 -8.53 3.22
CA TYR A 63 4.03 -7.56 2.13
C TYR A 63 5.40 -7.34 1.50
N ARG A 64 5.40 -7.07 0.20
CA ARG A 64 6.59 -6.75 -0.60
C ARG A 64 6.33 -5.44 -1.31
N MET A 65 7.28 -4.51 -1.24
CA MET A 65 7.26 -3.34 -2.12
C MET A 65 7.44 -3.82 -3.56
N LYS A 66 6.55 -3.36 -4.43
CA LYS A 66 6.61 -3.59 -5.87
C LYS A 66 7.31 -2.44 -6.58
#